data_AF-A0A957YJC1-F1
#
_entry.id   AF-A0A957YJC1-F1
#
_cell.length_a   1.000
_cell.length_b   1.000
_cell.length_c   1.000
_cell.angle_alpha   90.00
_cell.angle_beta   90.00
_cell.angle_gamma   90.00
#
_symmetry.space_group_name_H-M   'P 1'
#
loop_
_entity.id
_entity.type
_entity.pdbx_description
1 polymer ?
#
loop_
_entity_poly.entity_id
_entity_poly.type
_entity_poly.pdbx_seq_one_letter_code
_entity_poly.pdbx_strand_id
1 'polypeptide(L)'
;VKHFDLYTLTDKAERDDHCANIYHKSILYLVSHAFEDTLRIPLIRDEGVPVLGMARCVDRDADLKSLFNNKQAHWFQAPNNLPENEIGASRSKAHGDFDDEKLTLISTVSRMLQSTVVDPDLEFQRSAVSMKHERQELDAHKQN
;
A
#
# COMPACT_ATOMS: atom_id res chain seq x y z
N VAL A 1 -0.97 -17.04 14.84
CA VAL A 1 -0.18 -16.52 13.70
C VAL A 1 1.29 -16.67 14.04
N LYS A 2 2.11 -17.31 13.19
CA LYS A 2 3.55 -17.46 13.44
C LYS A 2 4.35 -16.22 13.01
N HIS A 3 3.98 -15.64 11.88
CA HIS A 3 4.52 -14.39 11.33
C HIS A 3 3.51 -13.84 10.33
N PHE A 4 3.18 -12.56 10.40
CA PHE A 4 2.29 -11.90 9.46
C PHE A 4 2.63 -10.42 9.38
N ASP A 5 2.91 -9.92 8.19
CA ASP A 5 3.15 -8.50 7.98
C ASP A 5 2.14 -7.98 6.97
N LEU A 6 1.51 -6.87 7.31
CA LEU A 6 0.57 -6.16 6.46
C LEU A 6 1.15 -4.81 6.09
N TYR A 7 1.24 -4.54 4.80
CA TYR A 7 1.58 -3.23 4.24
C TYR A 7 0.30 -2.62 3.67
N THR A 8 -0.04 -1.41 4.10
CA THR A 8 -1.18 -0.65 3.57
C THR A 8 -0.74 0.76 3.26
N LEU A 9 -1.46 1.46 2.39
CA LEU A 9 -1.34 2.92 2.39
C LEU A 9 -1.97 3.48 3.67
N THR A 10 -1.53 4.66 4.09
CA THR A 10 -2.25 5.50 5.04
C THR A 10 -3.61 5.82 4.45
N ASP A 11 -4.62 6.00 5.29
CA ASP A 11 -5.98 6.32 4.81
C ASP A 11 -6.03 7.63 3.99
N LYS A 12 -5.08 8.55 4.22
CA LYS A 12 -4.90 9.72 3.34
C LYS A 12 -4.39 9.31 1.95
N ALA A 13 -3.26 8.60 1.89
CA ALA A 13 -2.68 8.18 0.60
C ALA A 13 -3.65 7.29 -0.18
N GLU A 14 -4.36 6.38 0.48
CA GLU A 14 -5.39 5.52 -0.12
C GLU A 14 -6.51 6.31 -0.83
N ARG A 15 -6.92 7.46 -0.27
CA ARG A 15 -7.93 8.34 -0.87
C ARG A 15 -7.38 9.20 -1.99
N ASP A 16 -6.10 9.53 -1.92
CA ASP A 16 -5.40 10.37 -2.90
C ASP A 16 -4.88 9.53 -4.09
N ASP A 17 -4.86 8.19 -3.98
CA ASP A 17 -4.51 7.24 -5.03
C ASP A 17 -5.57 7.18 -6.16
N HIS A 18 -5.23 6.56 -7.29
CA HIS A 18 -6.13 6.42 -8.45
C HIS A 18 -5.89 5.15 -9.27
N CYS A 19 -6.93 4.64 -9.92
CA CYS A 19 -6.80 3.60 -10.96
C CYS A 19 -6.62 4.24 -12.34
N ALA A 20 -5.37 4.51 -12.74
CA ALA A 20 -5.04 5.12 -14.03
C ALA A 20 -5.87 6.39 -14.36
N ASN A 21 -6.24 7.17 -13.34
CA ASN A 21 -7.14 8.32 -13.44
C ASN A 21 -8.56 8.04 -14.00
N ILE A 22 -8.95 6.78 -14.16
CA ILE A 22 -10.32 6.38 -14.51
C ILE A 22 -11.20 6.34 -13.26
N TYR A 23 -10.58 6.02 -12.11
CA TYR A 23 -11.20 6.10 -10.80
C TYR A 23 -10.27 6.87 -9.86
N HIS A 24 -10.73 8.02 -9.36
CA HIS A 24 -9.93 8.94 -8.54
C HIS A 24 -9.92 8.56 -7.05
N LYS A 25 -9.80 7.26 -6.80
CA LYS A 25 -9.45 6.63 -5.51
C LYS A 25 -8.62 5.37 -5.81
N SER A 26 -8.04 4.77 -4.79
CA SER A 26 -7.33 3.50 -4.93
C SER A 26 -8.17 2.37 -5.57
N ILE A 27 -7.46 1.35 -6.06
CA ILE A 27 -8.07 0.11 -6.54
C ILE A 27 -8.85 -0.62 -5.45
N LEU A 28 -8.40 -0.56 -4.19
CA LEU A 28 -9.12 -1.19 -3.09
C LEU A 28 -10.43 -0.46 -2.78
N TYR A 29 -10.48 0.87 -2.94
CA TYR A 29 -11.74 1.61 -2.90
C TYR A 29 -12.69 1.18 -4.03
N LEU A 30 -12.17 0.95 -5.23
CA LEU A 30 -13.00 0.48 -6.36
C LEU A 30 -13.60 -0.89 -6.05
N VAL A 31 -12.77 -1.82 -5.57
CA VAL A 31 -13.21 -3.16 -5.18
C VAL A 31 -14.24 -3.08 -4.06
N SER A 32 -13.90 -2.46 -2.93
CA SER A 32 -14.78 -2.29 -1.77
C SER A 32 -16.13 -1.68 -2.13
N HIS A 33 -16.14 -0.63 -2.97
CA HIS A 33 -17.36 0.11 -3.28
C HIS A 33 -18.24 -0.54 -4.34
N ALA A 34 -17.67 -1.31 -5.28
CA ALA A 34 -18.38 -1.68 -6.50
C ALA A 34 -18.31 -3.16 -6.88
N PHE A 35 -17.31 -3.91 -6.41
CA PHE A 35 -17.09 -5.30 -6.84
C PHE A 35 -17.30 -6.35 -5.75
N GLU A 36 -17.64 -5.91 -4.54
CA GLU A 36 -17.99 -6.77 -3.43
C GLU A 36 -19.52 -6.91 -3.28
N ASP A 37 -19.98 -7.92 -2.54
CA ASP A 37 -21.41 -8.24 -2.35
C ASP A 37 -22.26 -7.05 -1.86
N THR A 38 -21.63 -6.12 -1.15
CA THR A 38 -22.26 -4.93 -0.56
C THR A 38 -21.70 -3.66 -1.20
N LEU A 39 -22.47 -3.10 -2.14
CA LEU A 39 -22.14 -1.85 -2.83
C LEU A 39 -22.14 -0.63 -1.90
N ARG A 40 -21.25 0.32 -2.13
CA ARG A 40 -21.40 1.65 -1.53
C ARG A 40 -22.54 2.41 -2.22
N ILE A 41 -23.44 2.99 -1.44
CA ILE A 41 -24.51 3.86 -1.92
C ILE A 41 -24.36 5.22 -1.22
N PRO A 42 -23.88 6.27 -1.91
CA PRO A 42 -23.72 7.59 -1.29
C PRO A 42 -24.99 8.04 -0.56
N LEU A 43 -24.82 8.63 0.63
CA LEU A 43 -25.90 9.12 1.52
C LEU A 43 -26.80 8.04 2.16
N ILE A 44 -26.77 6.79 1.70
CA ILE A 44 -27.60 5.69 2.24
C ILE A 44 -26.71 4.70 2.99
N ARG A 45 -25.61 4.31 2.37
CA ARG A 45 -24.58 3.40 2.87
C ARG A 45 -23.25 3.88 2.32
N ASP A 46 -22.64 4.83 3.02
CA ASP A 46 -21.44 5.51 2.53
C ASP A 46 -20.16 4.64 2.57
N GLU A 47 -20.29 3.36 2.92
CA GLU A 47 -19.21 2.39 2.97
C GLU A 47 -19.53 1.15 2.13
N GLY A 48 -18.48 0.56 1.54
CA GLY A 48 -18.54 -0.73 0.89
C GLY A 48 -18.13 -1.88 1.83
N VAL A 49 -17.81 -3.04 1.27
CA VAL A 49 -17.27 -4.16 2.06
C VAL A 49 -15.87 -3.80 2.58
N PRO A 50 -15.56 -4.03 3.87
CA PRO A 50 -14.23 -3.81 4.41
C PRO A 50 -13.18 -4.69 3.74
N VAL A 51 -12.07 -4.11 3.30
CA VAL A 51 -10.94 -4.82 2.69
C VAL A 51 -9.72 -4.68 3.59
N LEU A 52 -9.09 -5.81 3.94
CA LEU A 52 -7.96 -5.86 4.88
C LEU A 52 -6.79 -4.96 4.47
N GLY A 53 -6.56 -4.79 3.16
CA GLY A 53 -5.50 -3.92 2.62
C GLY A 53 -5.72 -2.42 2.84
N MET A 54 -6.87 -1.99 3.38
CA MET A 54 -7.16 -0.59 3.65
C MET A 54 -6.94 -0.25 5.13
N ALA A 55 -6.09 0.73 5.42
CA ALA A 55 -5.73 1.10 6.80
C ALA A 55 -6.95 1.38 7.70
N ARG A 56 -7.95 2.12 7.19
CA ARG A 56 -9.20 2.41 7.90
C ARG A 56 -9.97 1.17 8.33
N CYS A 57 -9.87 0.06 7.60
CA CYS A 57 -10.58 -1.18 7.92
C CYS A 57 -9.89 -1.89 9.08
N VAL A 58 -8.55 -1.93 9.07
CA VAL A 58 -7.73 -2.41 10.19
C VAL A 58 -8.00 -1.57 11.45
N ASP A 59 -8.04 -0.25 11.32
CA ASP A 59 -8.27 0.67 12.44
C ASP A 59 -9.67 0.56 13.07
N ARG A 60 -10.63 -0.03 12.38
CA ARG A 60 -12.02 -0.14 12.89
C ARG A 60 -12.34 -1.51 13.47
N ASP A 61 -11.46 -2.48 13.27
CA ASP A 61 -11.65 -3.85 13.72
C ASP A 61 -10.85 -4.12 15.01
N ALA A 62 -11.56 -4.50 16.08
CA ALA A 62 -10.95 -4.74 17.38
C ALA A 62 -10.04 -5.98 17.40
N ASP A 63 -10.39 -7.01 16.63
CA ASP A 63 -9.62 -8.26 16.57
C ASP A 63 -8.33 -8.05 15.77
N LEU A 64 -8.38 -7.29 14.67
CA LEU A 64 -7.18 -6.89 13.93
C LEU A 64 -6.27 -5.99 14.77
N LYS A 65 -6.82 -5.03 15.51
CA LYS A 65 -6.03 -4.25 16.47
C LYS A 65 -5.35 -5.13 17.51
N SER A 66 -6.06 -6.12 18.05
CA SER A 66 -5.51 -7.07 19.00
C SER A 66 -4.40 -7.93 18.37
N LEU A 67 -4.59 -8.36 17.11
CA LEU A 67 -3.60 -9.10 16.34
C LEU A 67 -2.29 -8.30 16.20
N PHE A 68 -2.36 -7.04 15.78
CA PHE A 68 -1.17 -6.21 15.56
C PHE A 68 -0.50 -5.66 16.83
N ASN A 69 -1.16 -5.80 17.99
CA ASN A 69 -0.52 -5.57 19.28
C ASN A 69 0.36 -6.75 19.72
N ASN A 70 0.33 -7.89 19.01
CA ASN A 70 1.18 -9.05 19.25
C ASN A 70 2.51 -8.91 18.50
N LYS A 71 3.62 -9.39 19.07
CA LYS A 71 4.96 -9.41 18.45
C LYS A 71 5.09 -10.27 17.18
N GLN A 72 4.07 -11.04 16.83
CA GLN A 72 4.06 -11.96 15.68
C GLN A 72 3.33 -11.38 14.46
N ALA A 73 2.67 -10.23 14.59
CA ALA A 73 2.02 -9.55 13.49
C ALA A 73 2.41 -8.08 13.46
N HIS A 74 2.72 -7.56 12.28
CA HIS A 74 3.13 -6.17 12.12
C HIS A 74 2.30 -5.50 11.04
N TRP A 75 2.03 -4.22 11.26
CA TRP A 75 1.28 -3.40 10.32
C TRP A 75 2.09 -2.15 10.01
N PHE A 76 2.49 -2.03 8.75
CA PHE A 76 3.27 -0.92 8.23
C PHE A 76 2.38 -0.08 7.32
N GLN A 77 2.26 1.21 7.63
CA GLN A 77 1.52 2.15 6.79
C GLN A 77 2.48 2.98 5.94
N ALA A 78 2.13 3.17 4.67
CA ALA A 78 2.89 3.93 3.68
C ALA A 78 2.11 5.15 3.15
N PRO A 79 2.75 6.28 2.85
CA PRO A 79 4.14 6.58 3.15
C PRO A 79 4.32 6.80 4.66
N ASN A 80 5.52 6.49 5.17
CA ASN A 80 5.92 6.83 6.53
C ASN A 80 7.25 7.60 6.53
N ASN A 81 7.67 8.06 7.71
CA ASN A 81 8.90 8.82 7.93
C ASN A 81 9.95 8.00 8.69
N LEU A 82 9.85 6.67 8.69
CA LEU A 82 10.86 5.82 9.32
C LEU A 82 12.21 6.00 8.60
N PRO A 83 13.35 5.96 9.34
CA PRO A 83 14.69 5.89 8.76
C PRO A 83 14.80 4.79 7.71
N GLU A 84 15.59 5.02 6.66
CA GLU A 84 15.72 4.08 5.53
C GLU A 84 16.29 2.71 5.92
N ASN A 85 17.06 2.67 7.01
CA ASN A 85 17.62 1.43 7.57
C ASN A 85 16.68 0.74 8.58
N GLU A 86 15.47 1.26 8.79
CA GLU A 86 14.49 0.66 9.69
C GLU A 86 13.53 -0.26 8.93
N ILE A 87 13.29 -1.45 9.48
CA ILE A 87 12.26 -2.36 8.97
C ILE A 87 10.90 -1.67 9.04
N GLY A 88 10.16 -1.70 7.94
CA GLY A 88 8.87 -1.02 7.80
C GLY A 88 8.94 0.32 7.10
N ALA A 89 10.14 0.85 6.82
CA ALA A 89 10.28 2.04 6.01
C ALA A 89 9.65 1.85 4.63
N SER A 90 8.83 2.81 4.22
CA SER A 90 8.16 2.80 2.91
C SER A 90 7.84 4.23 2.48
N ARG A 91 8.07 4.52 1.20
CA ARG A 91 7.72 5.81 0.56
C ARG A 91 6.59 5.68 -0.47
N SER A 92 6.02 4.48 -0.63
CA SER A 92 4.90 4.22 -1.53
C SER A 92 3.73 5.17 -1.24
N LYS A 93 3.18 5.78 -2.29
CA LYS A 93 2.04 6.70 -2.22
C LYS A 93 0.82 6.19 -2.99
N ALA A 94 1.03 5.24 -3.89
CA ALA A 94 0.01 4.52 -4.63
C ALA A 94 0.18 3.01 -4.40
N HIS A 95 -0.88 2.23 -4.62
CA HIS A 95 -0.81 0.75 -4.52
C HIS A 95 0.20 0.15 -5.48
N GLY A 96 0.32 0.73 -6.68
CA GLY A 96 1.30 0.31 -7.68
C GLY A 96 2.75 0.66 -7.36
N ASP A 97 3.02 1.36 -6.25
CA ASP A 97 4.40 1.62 -5.83
C ASP A 97 4.96 0.49 -4.97
N PHE A 98 4.13 -0.40 -4.40
CA PHE A 98 4.60 -1.37 -3.42
C PHE A 98 5.57 -2.41 -4.00
N ASP A 99 5.46 -2.72 -5.29
CA ASP A 99 6.36 -3.64 -5.99
C ASP A 99 7.57 -2.96 -6.65
N ASP A 100 7.63 -1.62 -6.63
CA ASP A 100 8.70 -0.83 -7.26
C ASP A 100 9.50 0.03 -6.27
N GLU A 101 8.95 0.33 -5.09
CA GLU A 101 9.57 1.21 -4.10
C GLU A 101 10.61 0.46 -3.24
N LYS A 102 11.86 0.92 -3.33
CA LYS A 102 13.03 0.26 -2.76
C LYS A 102 12.89 -0.05 -1.26
N LEU A 103 12.45 0.91 -0.44
CA LEU A 103 12.35 0.70 1.01
C LEU A 103 11.29 -0.34 1.35
N THR A 104 10.15 -0.32 0.65
CA THR A 104 9.09 -1.32 0.80
C THR A 104 9.58 -2.73 0.46
N LEU A 105 10.29 -2.88 -0.66
CA LEU A 105 10.84 -4.19 -1.07
C LEU A 105 11.92 -4.68 -0.11
N ILE A 106 12.86 -3.80 0.30
CA ILE A 106 13.87 -4.12 1.31
C ILE A 106 13.22 -4.56 2.61
N SER A 107 12.22 -3.82 3.08
CA SER A 107 11.45 -4.13 4.28
C SER A 107 10.80 -5.50 4.16
N THR A 108 10.09 -5.77 3.06
CA THR A 108 9.41 -7.04 2.80
C THR A 108 10.39 -8.23 2.79
N VAL A 109 11.51 -8.10 2.07
CA VAL A 109 12.53 -9.16 1.99
C VAL A 109 13.22 -9.37 3.34
N SER A 110 13.55 -8.29 4.07
CA SER A 110 14.12 -8.33 5.42
C SER A 110 13.24 -9.14 6.37
N ARG A 111 11.92 -8.92 6.30
CA ARG A 111 10.92 -9.66 7.07
C ARG A 111 10.87 -11.14 6.72
N MET A 112 10.81 -11.48 5.43
CA MET A 112 10.80 -12.87 4.95
C MET A 112 12.05 -13.65 5.37
N LEU A 113 13.22 -13.02 5.29
CA LEU A 113 14.51 -13.62 5.66
C LEU A 113 14.78 -13.56 7.16
N GLN A 114 13.96 -12.85 7.94
CA GLN A 114 14.19 -12.55 9.36
C GLN A 114 15.58 -11.92 9.59
N SER A 115 16.04 -11.10 8.66
CA SER A 115 17.35 -10.43 8.66
C SER A 115 17.16 -8.92 8.52
N THR A 116 17.95 -8.14 9.25
CA THR A 116 17.96 -6.66 9.15
C THR A 116 18.96 -6.16 8.10
N VAL A 117 19.73 -7.05 7.49
CA VAL A 117 20.76 -6.71 6.51
C VAL A 117 20.32 -7.27 5.17
N VAL A 118 19.59 -6.46 4.42
CA VAL A 118 19.47 -6.65 2.97
C VAL A 118 20.52 -5.76 2.34
N ASP A 119 21.28 -6.34 1.41
CA ASP A 119 22.33 -5.66 0.67
C ASP A 119 21.82 -4.30 0.14
N PRO A 120 22.41 -3.16 0.52
CA PRO A 120 22.00 -1.86 -0.01
C PRO A 120 22.13 -1.76 -1.53
N ASP A 121 22.95 -2.63 -2.14
CA ASP A 121 23.16 -2.77 -3.58
C ASP A 121 22.17 -3.73 -4.25
N LEU A 122 21.14 -4.19 -3.53
CA LEU A 122 20.04 -4.94 -4.13
C LEU A 122 19.29 -4.04 -5.12
N GLU A 123 19.61 -4.21 -6.41
CA GLU A 123 18.90 -3.55 -7.50
C GLU A 123 17.59 -4.29 -7.81
N PHE A 124 16.49 -3.57 -7.70
CA PHE A 124 15.18 -4.03 -8.16
C PHE A 124 14.91 -3.49 -9.55
N GLN A 125 14.58 -4.37 -10.50
CA GLN A 125 14.12 -3.93 -11.80
C GLN A 125 12.72 -3.35 -11.67
N ARG A 126 12.51 -2.13 -12.19
CA ARG A 126 11.18 -1.53 -12.27
C ARG A 126 10.25 -2.38 -13.11
N SER A 127 8.99 -2.44 -12.69
CA SER A 127 7.91 -3.06 -13.44
C SER A 127 7.73 -2.37 -14.81
N ALA A 128 7.29 -3.15 -15.80
CA ALA A 128 6.99 -2.62 -17.13
C ALA A 128 5.86 -1.55 -17.09
N VAL A 129 4.98 -1.64 -16.08
CA VAL A 129 3.89 -0.69 -15.85
C VAL A 129 4.44 0.64 -15.33
N SER A 130 5.35 0.59 -14.35
CA SER A 130 6.02 1.80 -13.84
C SER A 130 6.83 2.51 -14.92
N MET A 131 7.59 1.77 -15.73
CA MET A 131 8.30 2.35 -16.88
C MET A 131 7.36 3.01 -17.90
N LYS A 132 6.15 2.47 -18.08
CA LYS A 132 5.14 3.08 -18.96
C LYS A 132 4.58 4.37 -18.36
N HIS A 133 4.33 4.38 -17.05
CA HIS A 133 3.82 5.56 -16.34
C HIS A 133 4.80 6.73 -16.41
N GLU A 134 6.07 6.48 -16.11
CA GLU A 134 7.14 7.49 -16.19
C GLU A 134 7.27 8.09 -17.60
N ARG A 135 7.16 7.25 -18.65
CA ARG A 135 7.13 7.74 -20.04
C ARG A 135 5.95 8.67 -20.28
N GLN A 136 4.76 8.35 -19.79
CA GLN A 136 3.57 9.17 -19.96
C GLN A 136 3.70 10.53 -19.24
N GLU A 137 4.28 10.56 -18.04
CA GLU A 137 4.53 11.80 -17.31
C GLU A 137 5.56 12.69 -18.01
N LEU A 138 6.65 12.10 -18.52
CA LEU A 138 7.67 12.81 -19.30
C LEU A 138 7.11 13.39 -20.61
N ASP A 139 6.25 12.64 -21.29
CA ASP A 139 5.60 13.10 -22.51
C ASP A 139 4.59 14.23 -22.23
N ALA A 140 3.87 14.18 -21.12
CA ALA A 140 2.98 15.26 -20.67
C ALA A 140 3.74 16.54 -20.30
N HIS A 141 4.93 16.42 -19.69
CA HIS A 141 5.78 17.57 -19.37
C HIS A 141 6.38 18.25 -20.60
N LYS A 142 6.63 17.52 -21.69
CA LYS A 142 7.15 18.08 -22.95
C LYS A 142 6.09 18.86 -23.75
N GLN A 143 4.82 18.72 -23.43
CA GLN A 143 3.70 19.37 -24.13
C GLN A 143 3.27 20.70 -23.47
N ASN A 144 3.87 21.08 -22.35
CA ASN A 144 3.74 22.39 -21.69
C ASN A 144 5.01 23.23 -21.89
#